data_AF-A0A1F4V355-F1
#
_entry.id   AF-A0A1F4V355-F1
#
_cell.length_a   1.000
_cell.length_b   1.000
_cell.length_c   1.000
_cell.angle_alpha   90.00
_cell.angle_beta   90.00
_cell.angle_gamma   90.00
#
_symmetry.space_group_name_H-M   'P 1'
#
loop_
_entity.id
_entity.type
_entity.pdbx_description
1 polymer ?
#
loop_
_entity_poly.entity_id
_entity_poly.type
_entity_poly.pdbx_seq_one_letter_code
_entity_poly.pdbx_strand_id
1 'polypeptide(L)'
;MGTIKVRKAKISDAQDIALIHTHTWQYAYRGQLPDSFLDNISVEKRLKMWSETCQILKVSQESLWRQRTIRLLVFARFAHVGIVT
;
A
#
# COMPACT_ATOMS: atom_id res chain seq x y z
N MET A 1 2.85 -0.90 -29.08
CA MET A 1 2.26 -0.95 -27.72
C MET A 1 3.15 -1.83 -26.86
N GLY A 2 3.63 -1.32 -25.71
CA GLY A 2 4.48 -2.09 -24.81
C GLY A 2 3.65 -3.07 -23.96
N THR A 3 4.13 -4.29 -23.78
CA THR A 3 3.54 -5.27 -22.87
C THR A 3 3.81 -4.88 -21.42
N ILE A 4 2.75 -4.69 -20.64
CA ILE A 4 2.82 -4.49 -19.18
C ILE A 4 3.04 -5.86 -18.52
N LYS A 5 4.05 -5.98 -17.67
CA LYS A 5 4.32 -7.19 -16.88
C LYS A 5 3.97 -6.94 -15.42
N VAL A 6 3.03 -7.73 -14.90
CA VAL A 6 2.65 -7.73 -13.48
C VAL A 6 3.45 -8.82 -12.76
N ARG A 7 4.05 -8.48 -11.61
CA ARG A 7 4.83 -9.40 -10.77
C ARG A 7 4.56 -9.14 -9.30
N LYS A 8 4.93 -10.10 -8.43
CA LYS A 8 4.92 -9.88 -6.97
C LYS A 8 5.86 -8.71 -6.60
N ALA A 9 5.41 -7.91 -5.64
CA ALA A 9 6.20 -6.82 -5.07
C ALA A 9 7.35 -7.38 -4.22
N LYS A 10 8.53 -6.78 -4.38
CA LYS A 10 9.75 -7.02 -3.61
C LYS A 10 9.98 -5.84 -2.66
N ILE A 11 10.85 -6.02 -1.68
CA ILE A 11 11.24 -4.95 -0.73
C ILE A 11 11.77 -3.71 -1.48
N SER A 12 12.50 -3.91 -2.59
CA SER A 12 12.98 -2.81 -3.43
C SER A 12 11.85 -1.95 -4.01
N ASP A 13 10.65 -2.50 -4.17
CA ASP A 13 9.50 -1.77 -4.71
C ASP A 13 8.75 -1.00 -3.61
N ALA A 14 9.05 -1.22 -2.34
CA ALA A 14 8.30 -0.64 -1.22
C ALA A 14 8.35 0.90 -1.23
N GLN A 15 9.48 1.49 -1.64
CA GLN A 15 9.64 2.93 -1.77
C GLN A 15 8.79 3.51 -2.89
N ASP A 16 8.86 2.92 -4.07
CA ASP A 16 8.07 3.36 -5.22
C ASP A 16 6.56 3.22 -4.95
N ILE A 17 6.15 2.12 -4.33
CA ILE A 17 4.76 1.89 -3.93
C ILE A 17 4.30 2.93 -2.89
N ALA A 18 5.13 3.23 -1.88
CA ALA A 18 4.82 4.22 -0.86
C ALA A 18 4.69 5.64 -1.44
N LEU A 19 5.55 6.00 -2.39
CA LEU A 19 5.51 7.27 -3.10
C LEU A 19 4.24 7.39 -3.95
N ILE A 20 4.01 6.42 -4.85
CA ILE A 20 2.85 6.42 -5.76
C ILE A 20 1.56 6.47 -4.94
N HIS A 21 1.47 5.68 -3.87
CA HIS A 21 0.28 5.69 -3.01
C HIS A 21 0.06 7.06 -2.36
N THR A 22 1.11 7.66 -1.77
CA THR A 22 0.99 8.95 -1.07
C THR A 22 0.55 10.05 -2.02
N HIS A 23 1.24 10.18 -3.15
CA HIS A 23 0.95 11.22 -4.13
C HIS A 23 -0.43 11.05 -4.77
N THR A 24 -0.82 9.81 -5.11
CA THR A 24 -2.14 9.54 -5.68
C THR A 24 -3.25 9.97 -4.71
N TRP A 25 -3.08 9.69 -3.41
CA TRP A 25 -4.06 10.09 -2.39
C TRP A 25 -4.13 11.60 -2.20
N GLN A 26 -2.97 12.25 -2.06
CA GLN A 26 -2.89 13.70 -1.92
C GLN A 26 -3.56 14.40 -3.10
N TYR A 27 -3.34 13.90 -4.31
CA TYR A 27 -3.92 14.49 -5.51
C TYR A 27 -5.41 14.16 -5.68
N ALA A 28 -5.79 12.88 -5.60
CA ALA A 28 -7.14 12.43 -5.95
C ALA A 28 -8.23 12.90 -4.97
N TYR A 29 -7.87 13.14 -3.70
CA TYR A 29 -8.82 13.51 -2.65
C TYR A 29 -8.77 14.99 -2.25
N ARG A 30 -7.90 15.82 -2.84
CA ARG A 30 -7.95 17.28 -2.67
C ARG A 30 -9.33 17.80 -3.10
N GLY A 31 -9.91 18.67 -2.30
CA GLY A 31 -11.29 19.18 -2.50
C GLY A 31 -12.40 18.24 -2.03
N GLN A 32 -12.08 17.01 -1.60
CA GLN A 32 -13.02 16.09 -0.94
C GLN A 32 -12.69 15.91 0.55
N LEU A 33 -11.40 15.90 0.90
CA LEU A 33 -10.91 15.80 2.27
C LEU A 33 -10.12 17.07 2.66
N PRO A 34 -10.00 17.37 3.97
CA PRO A 34 -9.19 18.50 4.43
C PRO A 34 -7.73 18.38 3.97
N ASP A 35 -7.19 19.48 3.44
CA ASP A 35 -5.81 19.55 2.97
C ASP A 35 -4.82 19.21 4.09
N SER A 36 -5.10 19.60 5.33
CA SER A 36 -4.28 19.25 6.50
C SER A 36 -4.18 17.75 6.74
N PHE A 37 -5.21 16.97 6.43
CA PHE A 37 -5.16 15.53 6.53
C PHE A 37 -4.30 14.91 5.41
N LEU A 38 -4.49 15.40 4.18
CA LEU A 38 -3.77 14.92 3.00
C LEU A 38 -2.27 15.25 3.06
N ASP A 39 -1.94 16.45 3.51
CA ASP A 39 -0.55 16.92 3.64
C ASP A 39 0.19 16.18 4.76
N ASN A 40 -0.52 15.61 5.73
CA ASN A 40 0.04 14.77 6.79
C ASN A 40 0.24 13.30 6.38
N ILE A 41 -0.14 12.89 5.16
CA ILE A 41 0.18 11.56 4.63
C ILE A 41 1.68 11.51 4.33
N SER A 42 2.44 10.84 5.21
CA SER A 42 3.90 10.70 5.08
C SER A 42 4.30 9.46 4.28
N VAL A 43 5.14 9.68 3.27
CA VAL A 43 5.80 8.62 2.49
C VAL A 43 6.60 7.69 3.40
N GLU A 44 7.31 8.22 4.40
CA GLU A 44 8.14 7.41 5.33
C GLU A 44 7.28 6.45 6.16
N LYS A 45 6.15 6.92 6.69
CA LYS A 45 5.19 6.06 7.40
C LYS A 45 4.68 4.94 6.50
N ARG A 46 4.40 5.25 5.23
CA ARG A 46 3.95 4.26 4.23
C ARG A 46 5.07 3.30 3.83
N LEU A 47 6.31 3.78 3.68
CA LEU A 47 7.48 2.97 3.36
C LEU A 47 7.73 1.92 4.44
N LYS A 48 7.64 2.30 5.72
CA LYS A 48 7.79 1.34 6.83
C LYS A 48 6.75 0.22 6.75
N MET A 49 5.48 0.57 6.57
CA MET A 49 4.38 -0.38 6.40
C MET A 49 4.58 -1.33 5.20
N TRP A 50 5.02 -0.79 4.05
CA TRP A 50 5.26 -1.59 2.85
C TRP A 50 6.52 -2.46 2.96
N SER A 51 7.56 -1.98 3.64
CA SER A 51 8.77 -2.77 3.90
C SER A 51 8.46 -3.99 4.78
N GLU A 52 7.67 -3.81 5.85
CA GLU A 52 7.20 -4.90 6.71
C GLU A 52 6.35 -5.91 5.92
N THR A 53 5.43 -5.42 5.09
CA THR A 53 4.59 -6.27 4.23
C THR A 53 5.43 -7.08 3.23
N CYS A 54 6.39 -6.44 2.58
CA CYS A 54 7.29 -7.10 1.64
C CYS A 54 8.25 -8.10 2.32
N GLN A 55 8.58 -7.90 3.60
CA GLN A 55 9.36 -8.85 4.40
C GLN A 55 8.52 -10.07 4.81
N ILE A 56 7.28 -9.88 5.27
CA ILE A 56 6.36 -10.99 5.60
C ILE A 56 6.16 -11.90 4.38
N LEU A 57 6.05 -11.31 3.18
CA LEU A 57 5.93 -12.07 1.93
C LEU A 57 7.16 -12.91 1.59
N LYS A 58 8.36 -12.61 2.13
CA LYS A 58 9.53 -13.50 2.02
C LYS A 58 9.41 -14.71 2.95
N VAL A 59 8.95 -14.50 4.19
CA VAL A 59 8.83 -15.55 5.21
C VAL A 59 7.74 -16.57 4.87
N SER A 60 6.68 -16.14 4.20
CA SER A 60 5.57 -17.01 3.78
C SER A 60 5.88 -17.94 2.59
N GLN A 61 7.07 -17.86 1.98
CA GLN A 61 7.38 -18.62 0.76
C GLN A 61 7.66 -20.11 1.02
N GLU A 62 8.02 -20.51 2.24
CA GLU A 62 8.37 -21.92 2.55
C GLU A 62 7.26 -22.74 3.21
N SER A 63 6.15 -22.15 3.70
CA SER A 63 5.22 -22.91 4.54
C SER A 63 3.73 -22.93 4.15
N LEU A 64 3.25 -22.18 3.15
CA LEU A 64 1.79 -21.98 3.01
C LEU A 64 1.23 -22.10 1.58
N TRP A 65 1.34 -23.28 0.97
CA TRP A 65 0.38 -23.70 -0.07
C TRP A 65 -0.91 -24.33 0.52
N ARG A 66 -1.06 -24.34 1.85
CA ARG A 66 -2.30 -24.71 2.54
C ARG A 66 -2.91 -23.46 3.17
N GLN A 67 -4.13 -23.14 2.72
CA GLN A 67 -5.11 -22.21 3.30
C GLN A 67 -5.14 -20.75 2.80
N ARG A 68 -6.18 -20.54 1.98
CA ARG A 68 -7.20 -19.47 2.03
C ARG A 68 -6.77 -18.03 1.72
N THR A 69 -7.33 -17.58 0.58
CA THR A 69 -7.72 -16.20 0.28
C THR A 69 -6.57 -15.22 0.06
N ILE A 70 -6.10 -15.21 -1.19
CA ILE A 70 -5.40 -14.05 -1.79
C ILE A 70 -6.40 -12.89 -1.82
N ARG A 71 -6.50 -12.16 -0.71
CA ARG A 71 -7.16 -10.86 -0.67
C ARG A 71 -6.25 -9.91 -1.44
N LEU A 72 -6.74 -9.41 -2.57
CA LEU A 72 -6.10 -8.37 -3.39
C LEU A 72 -5.59 -7.22 -2.51
N LEU A 73 -4.31 -7.29 -2.12
CA LEU A 73 -3.64 -6.33 -1.24
C LEU A 73 -3.12 -5.13 -2.02
N VAL A 74 -3.98 -4.52 -2.83
CA VAL A 74 -3.71 -3.19 -3.41
C VAL A 74 -4.83 -2.19 -3.11
N PHE A 75 -6.05 -2.63 -2.80
CA PHE A 75 -7.17 -1.68 -2.57
C PHE A 75 -7.94 -1.83 -1.24
N ALA A 76 -7.92 -2.98 -0.57
CA ALA A 76 -9.00 -3.32 0.38
C ALA A 76 -8.63 -3.38 1.88
N ARG A 77 -7.70 -2.54 2.38
CA ARG A 77 -7.38 -2.49 3.83
C ARG A 77 -7.47 -1.13 4.52
N PHE A 78 -8.12 -0.09 3.97
CA PHE A 78 -8.27 1.16 4.75
C PHE A 78 -9.62 1.85 4.57
N ALA A 79 -10.70 1.17 4.95
CA ALA A 79 -12.01 1.76 5.25
C ALA A 79 -12.38 1.66 6.74
N HIS A 80 -11.39 1.67 7.64
CA HIS A 80 -11.62 1.61 9.09
C HIS A 80 -10.70 2.54 9.87
N VAL A 81 -10.56 3.79 9.40
CA VAL A 81 -10.10 4.87 10.27
C VAL A 81 -11.34 5.67 10.61
N GLY A 82 -11.66 5.65 11.90
CA GLY A 82 -12.89 6.16 12.49
C GLY A 82 -13.16 7.61 12.15
N ILE A 83 -14.43 7.86 11.83
CA ILE A 83 -15.10 9.12 12.09
C ILE A 83 -15.10 9.24 13.62
N VAL A 84 -14.17 10.03 14.15
CA VAL A 84 -14.23 10.53 15.54
C VAL A 84 -15.26 11.66 15.52
N THR A 85 -16.42 11.38 16.10
CA THR A 85 -17.27 12.37 16.78
C THR A 85 -17.23 12.03 18.26
#